data_AF-A0A7Y2C9D2-F1
#
_entry.id   AF-A0A7Y2C9D2-F1
#
_cell.length_a   1.000
_cell.length_b   1.000
_cell.length_c   1.000
_cell.angle_alpha   90.00
_cell.angle_beta   90.00
_cell.angle_gamma   90.00
#
_symmetry.space_group_name_H-M   'P 1'
#
loop_
_entity.id
_entity.type
_entity.pdbx_description
1 polymer ?
#
loop_
_entity_poly.entity_id
_entity_poly.type
_entity_poly.pdbx_seq_one_letter_code
_entity_poly.pdbx_strand_id
1 'polypeptide(L)'
;MESGKLLRTALIVVIAIAAISGTTDSVSERYAEQALTRALATFTVARTLNGVISVAQGTEVAVEPGGVGVILTPGQVLDPVNDLIERFSSVMLIAASSLGLQLVLLKITSSWVVTALLIAALCVWLATVWMQGIQGNRYVAMALRFSLMLVFVRFAIPVVIICTNFLFSAFLQEDQESATAALEGTSVKIEEINTNFDSQTSADSASESADIPSRIKRSTQEWLSGVGDWFGSIGVSAKMEQLKENASAATSHIVNLIAIFVLQTILFPLVFLWIFVEILKNAATQSISRIGTGS
;
A
#
# COMPACT_ATOMS: atom_id res chain seq x y z
N MET A 1 -43.67 20.23 17.37
CA MET A 1 -43.84 19.01 16.56
C MET A 1 -43.33 19.14 15.13
N GLU A 2 -43.46 20.30 14.48
CA GLU A 2 -43.07 20.46 13.06
C GLU A 2 -41.55 20.53 12.82
N SER A 3 -40.79 21.18 13.71
CA SER A 3 -39.32 21.30 13.59
C SER A 3 -38.61 19.95 13.50
N GLY A 4 -39.06 18.93 14.25
CA GLY A 4 -38.51 17.58 14.20
C GLY A 4 -38.82 16.82 12.90
N LYS A 5 -39.97 17.09 12.26
CA LYS A 5 -40.35 16.49 10.97
C LYS A 5 -39.53 17.09 9.83
N LEU A 6 -39.31 18.41 9.87
CA LEU A 6 -38.48 19.12 8.90
C LEU A 6 -37.02 18.64 8.95
N LEU A 7 -36.44 18.46 10.13
CA LEU A 7 -35.07 17.95 10.29
C LEU A 7 -34.89 16.54 9.69
N ARG A 8 -35.83 15.62 9.96
CA ARG A 8 -35.79 14.25 9.41
C ARG A 8 -35.95 14.24 7.89
N THR A 9 -36.85 15.08 7.38
CA THR A 9 -37.04 15.24 5.93
C THR A 9 -35.79 15.79 5.27
N ALA A 10 -35.16 16.81 5.85
CA ALA A 10 -33.90 17.36 5.36
C ALA A 10 -32.79 16.28 5.33
N LEU A 11 -32.66 15.47 6.39
CA LEU A 11 -31.71 14.36 6.44
C LEU A 11 -31.94 13.33 5.33
N ILE A 12 -33.20 12.89 5.15
CA ILE A 12 -33.58 11.93 4.10
C ILE A 12 -33.23 12.49 2.71
N VAL A 13 -33.56 13.76 2.46
CA VAL A 13 -33.29 14.41 1.18
C VAL A 13 -31.78 14.53 0.93
N VAL A 14 -30.98 14.88 1.93
CA VAL A 14 -29.51 14.92 1.79
C VAL A 14 -28.94 13.55 1.45
N ILE A 15 -29.38 12.49 2.13
CA ILE A 15 -28.94 11.11 1.85
C ILE A 15 -29.35 10.70 0.42
N ALA A 16 -30.58 11.02 0.00
CA ALA A 16 -31.07 10.71 -1.34
C ALA A 16 -30.28 11.45 -2.42
N ILE A 17 -30.02 12.75 -2.25
CA ILE A 17 -29.21 13.56 -3.18
C ILE A 17 -27.79 12.98 -3.25
N ALA A 18 -27.17 12.68 -2.11
CA ALA A 18 -25.84 12.08 -2.08
C ALA A 18 -25.80 10.75 -2.86
N ALA A 19 -26.78 9.87 -2.64
CA ALA A 19 -26.89 8.58 -3.32
C ALA A 19 -27.12 8.69 -4.84
N ILE A 20 -27.94 9.65 -5.27
CA ILE A 20 -28.26 9.85 -6.69
C ILE A 20 -27.13 10.56 -7.44
N SER A 21 -26.45 11.51 -6.78
CA SER A 21 -25.43 12.34 -7.42
C SER A 21 -24.21 11.54 -7.91
N GLY A 22 -23.94 10.36 -7.35
CA GLY A 22 -22.75 9.56 -7.66
C GLY A 22 -21.42 10.23 -7.31
N THR A 23 -21.45 11.42 -6.70
CA THR A 23 -20.26 12.18 -6.35
C THR A 23 -19.42 11.45 -5.31
N THR A 24 -20.08 10.88 -4.29
CA THR A 24 -19.41 10.11 -3.24
C THR A 24 -18.71 8.89 -3.83
N ASP A 25 -19.33 8.21 -4.79
CA ASP A 25 -18.78 7.02 -5.43
C ASP A 25 -17.57 7.36 -6.28
N SER A 26 -17.71 8.35 -7.17
CA SER A 26 -16.61 8.78 -8.04
C SER A 26 -15.42 9.33 -7.27
N VAL A 27 -15.64 10.07 -6.17
CA VAL A 27 -14.56 10.55 -5.29
C VAL A 27 -13.86 9.37 -4.62
N SER A 28 -14.62 8.43 -4.06
CA SER A 28 -14.08 7.26 -3.38
C SER A 28 -13.34 6.33 -4.34
N GLU A 29 -13.88 6.11 -5.54
CA GLU A 29 -13.24 5.30 -6.59
C GLU A 29 -11.89 5.88 -6.98
N ARG A 30 -11.82 7.21 -7.23
CA ARG A 30 -10.54 7.87 -7.51
C ARG A 30 -9.52 7.71 -6.39
N TYR A 31 -9.93 7.85 -5.14
CA TYR A 31 -9.00 7.70 -4.00
C TYR A 31 -8.52 6.25 -3.82
N ALA A 32 -9.41 5.27 -3.99
CA ALA A 32 -9.03 3.87 -3.94
C ALA A 32 -8.12 3.47 -5.12
N GLU A 33 -8.39 3.95 -6.34
CA GLU A 33 -7.52 3.73 -7.50
C GLU A 33 -6.13 4.34 -7.32
N GLN A 34 -6.05 5.56 -6.77
CA GLN A 34 -4.77 6.20 -6.46
C GLN A 34 -3.99 5.42 -5.39
N ALA A 35 -4.65 4.97 -4.33
CA ALA A 35 -4.04 4.13 -3.31
C ALA A 35 -3.54 2.80 -3.91
N LEU A 36 -4.35 2.15 -4.75
CA LEU A 36 -3.99 0.90 -5.42
C LEU A 36 -2.78 1.10 -6.35
N THR A 37 -2.78 2.17 -7.14
CA THR A 37 -1.68 2.51 -8.06
C THR A 37 -0.37 2.71 -7.29
N ARG A 38 -0.41 3.46 -6.18
CA ARG A 38 0.77 3.65 -5.31
C ARG A 38 1.25 2.33 -4.69
N ALA A 39 0.33 1.47 -4.24
CA ALA A 39 0.67 0.15 -3.70
C ALA A 39 1.36 -0.74 -4.75
N LEU A 40 0.81 -0.79 -5.98
CA LEU A 40 1.36 -1.58 -7.07
C LEU A 40 2.71 -1.06 -7.58
N ALA A 41 2.87 0.27 -7.67
CA ALA A 41 4.15 0.88 -8.02
C ALA A 41 5.22 0.50 -6.99
N THR A 42 4.92 0.68 -5.70
CA THR A 42 5.82 0.33 -4.60
C THR A 42 6.13 -1.17 -4.56
N PHE A 43 5.13 -2.03 -4.77
CA PHE A 43 5.30 -3.48 -4.89
C PHE A 43 6.28 -3.85 -6.02
N THR A 44 6.13 -3.19 -7.18
CA THR A 44 6.97 -3.44 -8.34
C THR A 44 8.41 -3.05 -8.04
N VAL A 45 8.65 -1.87 -7.46
CA VAL A 45 9.99 -1.41 -7.03
C VAL A 45 10.63 -2.40 -6.04
N ALA A 46 9.86 -2.90 -5.06
CA ALA A 46 10.37 -3.90 -4.13
C ALA A 46 10.73 -5.22 -4.85
N ARG A 47 9.89 -5.67 -5.79
CA ARG A 47 10.09 -6.93 -6.51
C ARG A 47 11.26 -6.87 -7.49
N THR A 48 11.46 -5.73 -8.16
CA THR A 48 12.62 -5.52 -9.04
C THR A 48 13.90 -5.51 -8.23
N LEU A 49 13.91 -4.80 -7.10
CA LEU A 49 15.07 -4.72 -6.22
C LEU A 49 15.44 -6.09 -5.62
N ASN A 50 14.45 -6.90 -5.22
CA ASN A 50 14.66 -8.30 -4.81
C ASN A 50 15.29 -9.14 -5.94
N GLY A 51 14.84 -8.95 -7.19
CA GLY A 51 15.40 -9.64 -8.35
C GLY A 51 16.87 -9.29 -8.61
N VAL A 52 17.21 -8.01 -8.56
CA VAL A 52 18.59 -7.53 -8.77
C VAL A 52 19.53 -8.01 -7.66
N ILE A 53 19.11 -7.96 -6.40
CA ILE A 53 19.93 -8.44 -5.27
C ILE A 53 20.15 -9.96 -5.34
N SER A 54 19.13 -10.73 -5.71
CA SER A 54 19.25 -12.18 -5.86
C SER A 54 20.30 -12.59 -6.91
N VAL A 55 20.40 -11.86 -8.02
CA VAL A 55 21.43 -12.09 -9.05
C VAL A 55 22.83 -11.78 -8.51
N ALA A 56 22.98 -10.67 -7.78
CA ALA A 56 24.26 -10.31 -7.15
C ALA A 56 24.68 -11.33 -6.07
N GLN A 57 23.72 -11.90 -5.34
CA GLN A 57 23.98 -12.94 -4.33
C GLN A 57 24.43 -14.28 -4.96
N GLY A 58 23.88 -14.64 -6.11
CA GLY A 58 24.24 -15.86 -6.83
C GLY A 58 25.64 -15.85 -7.46
N THR A 59 26.36 -14.73 -7.40
CA THR A 59 27.72 -14.60 -7.95
C THR A 59 28.74 -15.00 -6.89
N GLU A 60 28.95 -16.31 -6.74
CA GLU A 60 29.99 -16.87 -5.87
C GLU A 60 31.37 -16.75 -6.55
N VAL A 61 32.33 -16.11 -5.87
CA VAL A 61 33.73 -16.11 -6.30
C VAL A 61 34.51 -17.00 -5.34
N ALA A 62 34.84 -18.21 -5.79
CA ALA A 62 35.74 -19.09 -5.08
C ALA A 62 37.17 -18.53 -5.19
N VAL A 63 37.65 -17.88 -4.13
CA VAL A 63 39.04 -17.48 -4.02
C VAL A 63 39.75 -18.54 -3.17
N GLU A 64 40.76 -19.20 -3.73
CA GLU A 64 41.63 -20.15 -3.00
C GLU A 64 42.99 -19.50 -2.69
N PRO A 65 43.10 -18.60 -1.69
CA PRO A 65 44.40 -18.13 -1.24
C PRO A 65 45.05 -19.23 -0.39
N GLY A 66 46.01 -19.96 -0.97
CA GLY A 66 46.86 -20.90 -0.23
C GLY A 66 46.30 -22.32 -0.05
N GLY A 67 45.37 -22.78 -0.92
CA GLY A 67 44.88 -24.18 -0.92
C GLY A 67 43.86 -24.51 0.18
N VAL A 68 43.39 -23.50 0.92
CA VAL A 68 42.21 -23.59 1.78
C VAL A 68 41.11 -22.77 1.12
N GLY A 69 40.09 -23.43 0.59
CA GLY A 69 38.96 -22.76 -0.05
C GLY A 69 38.20 -21.90 0.95
N VAL A 70 38.34 -20.58 0.85
CA VAL A 70 37.48 -19.63 1.55
C VAL A 70 36.50 -19.11 0.51
N ILE A 71 35.26 -19.59 0.56
CA ILE A 71 34.18 -19.05 -0.26
C ILE A 71 33.88 -17.65 0.28
N LEU A 72 34.32 -16.63 -0.44
CA LEU A 72 33.90 -15.26 -0.18
C LEU A 72 32.61 -15.06 -0.98
N THR A 73 31.48 -14.95 -0.28
CA THR A 73 30.18 -14.64 -0.86
C THR A 73 29.85 -13.18 -0.54
N PRO A 74 30.22 -12.20 -1.38
CA PRO A 74 29.87 -10.79 -1.15
C PRO A 74 28.37 -10.57 -0.93
N GLY A 75 27.54 -11.46 -1.51
CA GLY A 75 26.09 -11.47 -1.39
C GLY A 75 25.52 -11.68 0.00
N GLN A 76 26.21 -12.43 0.88
CA GLN A 76 25.67 -12.78 2.21
C GLN A 76 25.52 -11.56 3.14
N VAL A 77 26.27 -10.49 2.88
CA VAL A 77 26.16 -9.24 3.64
C VAL A 77 24.84 -8.51 3.35
N LEU A 78 24.24 -8.76 2.18
CA LEU A 78 22.96 -8.16 1.77
C LEU A 78 21.75 -8.98 2.24
N ASP A 79 21.93 -10.20 2.77
CA ASP A 79 20.84 -11.10 3.17
C ASP A 79 19.80 -10.45 4.10
N PRO A 80 20.18 -9.68 5.16
CA PRO A 80 19.19 -9.06 6.04
C PRO A 80 18.29 -8.05 5.33
N VAL A 81 18.84 -7.34 4.33
CA VAL A 81 18.10 -6.35 3.56
C VAL A 81 17.20 -7.08 2.55
N ASN A 82 17.71 -8.10 1.87
CA ASN A 82 16.94 -8.94 0.95
C ASN A 82 15.69 -9.54 1.64
N ASP A 83 15.86 -10.13 2.83
CA ASP A 83 14.76 -10.70 3.61
C ASP A 83 13.67 -9.66 3.94
N LEU A 84 14.07 -8.41 4.23
CA LEU A 84 13.12 -7.33 4.49
C LEU A 84 12.37 -6.92 3.23
N ILE A 85 13.04 -6.87 2.09
CA ILE A 85 12.42 -6.53 0.80
C ILE A 85 11.43 -7.62 0.39
N GLU A 86 11.77 -8.90 0.59
CA GLU A 86 10.87 -10.02 0.31
C GLU A 86 9.58 -9.92 1.16
N ARG A 87 9.73 -9.69 2.46
CA ARG A 87 8.59 -9.48 3.37
C ARG A 87 7.78 -8.25 2.98
N PHE A 88 8.46 -7.16 2.65
CA PHE A 88 7.82 -5.92 2.22
C PHE A 88 7.00 -6.11 0.96
N SER A 89 7.56 -6.74 -0.08
CA SER A 89 6.86 -7.06 -1.32
C SER A 89 5.60 -7.90 -1.05
N SER A 90 5.70 -8.87 -0.14
CA SER A 90 4.54 -9.68 0.27
C SER A 90 3.45 -8.84 0.96
N VAL A 91 3.82 -7.91 1.85
CA VAL A 91 2.88 -6.98 2.48
C VAL A 91 2.23 -6.06 1.46
N MET A 92 3.00 -5.51 0.50
CA MET A 92 2.46 -4.66 -0.56
C MET A 92 1.47 -5.42 -1.44
N LEU A 93 1.72 -6.70 -1.73
CA LEU A 93 0.78 -7.55 -2.48
C LEU A 93 -0.54 -7.71 -1.73
N ILE A 94 -0.50 -7.92 -0.41
CA ILE A 94 -1.70 -8.01 0.44
C ILE A 94 -2.42 -6.66 0.46
N ALA A 95 -1.68 -5.56 0.61
CA ALA A 95 -2.22 -4.20 0.61
C ALA A 95 -2.93 -3.87 -0.72
N ALA A 96 -2.27 -4.14 -1.85
CA ALA A 96 -2.84 -3.97 -3.18
C ALA A 96 -4.08 -4.87 -3.39
N SER A 97 -4.03 -6.12 -2.92
CA SER A 97 -5.20 -7.02 -2.99
C SER A 97 -6.37 -6.51 -2.15
N SER A 98 -6.12 -5.98 -0.95
CA SER A 98 -7.12 -5.37 -0.09
C SER A 98 -7.77 -4.15 -0.76
N LEU A 99 -6.96 -3.26 -1.34
CA LEU A 99 -7.45 -2.09 -2.08
C LEU A 99 -8.24 -2.50 -3.33
N GLY A 100 -7.79 -3.52 -4.06
CA GLY A 100 -8.51 -4.09 -5.19
C GLY A 100 -9.88 -4.65 -4.77
N LEU A 101 -9.93 -5.35 -3.62
CA LEU A 101 -11.19 -5.84 -3.05
C LEU A 101 -12.13 -4.67 -2.70
N GLN A 102 -11.62 -3.61 -2.08
CA GLN A 102 -12.41 -2.40 -1.78
C GLN A 102 -13.00 -1.78 -3.05
N LEU A 103 -12.23 -1.74 -4.15
CA LEU A 103 -12.71 -1.24 -5.44
C LEU A 103 -13.86 -2.08 -6.01
N VAL A 104 -13.74 -3.41 -5.93
CA VAL A 104 -14.81 -4.34 -6.34
C VAL A 104 -16.05 -4.14 -5.47
N LEU A 105 -15.89 -4.06 -4.14
CA LEU A 105 -16.99 -3.82 -3.21
C LEU A 105 -17.66 -2.46 -3.47
N LEU A 106 -16.89 -1.42 -3.79
CA LEU A 106 -17.41 -0.11 -4.18
C LEU A 106 -18.26 -0.21 -5.44
N LYS A 107 -17.79 -0.92 -6.47
CA LYS A 107 -18.58 -1.13 -7.71
C LYS A 107 -19.89 -1.88 -7.46
N ILE A 108 -19.88 -2.89 -6.59
CA ILE A 108 -21.09 -3.66 -6.24
C ILE A 108 -22.07 -2.76 -5.47
N THR A 109 -21.59 -2.04 -4.45
CA THR A 109 -22.42 -1.20 -3.58
C THR A 109 -22.92 0.08 -4.27
N SER A 110 -22.14 0.62 -5.21
CA SER A 110 -22.50 1.77 -6.05
C SER A 110 -23.47 1.43 -7.19
N SER A 111 -23.88 0.17 -7.34
CA SER A 111 -24.79 -0.23 -8.40
C SER A 111 -26.13 0.52 -8.35
N TRP A 112 -26.73 0.71 -9.53
CA TRP A 112 -28.03 1.37 -9.65
C TRP A 112 -29.13 0.63 -8.88
N VAL A 113 -29.01 -0.70 -8.72
CA VAL A 113 -29.95 -1.54 -7.98
C VAL A 113 -29.95 -1.20 -6.49
N VAL A 114 -28.77 -1.11 -5.87
CA VAL A 114 -28.64 -0.74 -4.45
C VAL A 114 -29.13 0.69 -4.24
N THR A 115 -28.80 1.60 -5.17
CA THR A 115 -29.27 2.99 -5.11
C THR A 115 -30.79 3.08 -5.24
N ALA A 116 -31.41 2.38 -6.20
CA ALA A 116 -32.87 2.35 -6.36
C ALA A 116 -33.58 1.76 -5.13
N LEU A 117 -33.05 0.68 -4.57
CA LEU A 117 -33.57 0.05 -3.35
C LEU A 117 -33.48 1.01 -2.15
N LEU A 118 -32.37 1.74 -2.02
CA LEU A 118 -32.20 2.77 -1.00
C LEU A 118 -33.23 3.90 -1.16
N ILE A 119 -33.40 4.43 -2.38
CA ILE A 119 -34.39 5.49 -2.65
C ILE A 119 -35.81 5.01 -2.34
N ALA A 120 -36.18 3.80 -2.73
CA ALA A 120 -37.48 3.22 -2.39
C ALA A 120 -37.68 3.14 -0.87
N ALA A 121 -36.67 2.68 -0.12
CA ALA A 121 -36.72 2.61 1.34
C ALA A 121 -36.82 4.00 1.99
N LEU A 122 -36.10 5.00 1.45
CA LEU A 122 -36.18 6.39 1.91
C LEU A 122 -37.55 7.01 1.63
N CYS A 123 -38.17 6.73 0.49
CA CYS A 123 -39.53 7.17 0.17
C CYS A 123 -40.57 6.57 1.14
N VAL A 124 -40.46 5.28 1.45
CA VAL A 124 -41.32 4.63 2.46
C VAL A 124 -41.11 5.30 3.82
N TRP A 125 -39.87 5.54 4.23
CA TRP A 125 -39.59 6.22 5.49
C TRP A 125 -40.14 7.65 5.51
N LEU A 126 -39.99 8.41 4.42
CA LEU A 126 -40.53 9.76 4.30
C LEU A 126 -42.07 9.78 4.39
N ALA A 127 -42.76 8.82 3.76
CA ALA A 127 -44.21 8.69 3.85
C ALA A 127 -44.68 8.51 5.31
N THR A 128 -43.94 7.73 6.12
CA THR A 128 -44.27 7.56 7.55
C THR A 128 -44.13 8.85 8.38
N VAL A 129 -43.30 9.80 7.96
CA VAL A 129 -43.12 11.09 8.67
C VAL A 129 -44.33 12.00 8.49
N TRP A 130 -44.94 11.98 7.31
CA TRP A 130 -46.02 12.91 6.92
C TRP A 130 -47.42 12.30 7.08
N MET A 131 -47.58 11.00 6.88
CA MET A 131 -48.86 10.31 7.06
C MET A 131 -49.11 10.01 8.56
N GLN A 132 -49.98 10.82 9.18
CA GLN A 132 -50.30 10.73 10.61
C GLN A 132 -50.97 9.41 11.03
N GLY A 133 -51.58 8.66 10.09
CA GLY A 133 -52.24 7.37 10.37
C GLY A 133 -51.30 6.16 10.54
N ILE A 134 -49.99 6.32 10.34
CA ILE A 134 -49.02 5.19 10.34
C ILE A 134 -48.06 5.28 11.55
N GLN A 135 -48.14 6.36 12.34
CA GLN A 135 -47.10 6.77 13.31
C GLN A 135 -46.97 5.87 14.56
N GLY A 136 -47.91 4.96 14.81
CA GLY A 136 -47.88 4.03 15.96
C GLY A 136 -47.47 2.59 15.64
N ASN A 137 -47.09 2.28 14.39
CA ASN A 137 -47.01 0.89 13.93
C ASN A 137 -45.57 0.34 13.88
N ARG A 138 -45.42 -0.96 14.19
CA ARG A 138 -44.16 -1.73 14.08
C ARG A 138 -43.45 -1.55 12.73
N TYR A 139 -44.22 -1.24 11.69
CA TYR A 139 -43.73 -1.02 10.33
C TYR A 139 -42.86 0.24 10.20
N VAL A 140 -43.09 1.29 10.99
CA VAL A 140 -42.22 2.50 10.96
C VAL A 140 -40.82 2.15 11.47
N ALA A 141 -40.74 1.42 12.59
CA ALA A 141 -39.47 0.95 13.12
C ALA A 141 -38.77 -0.03 12.17
N MET A 142 -39.53 -0.87 11.47
CA MET A 142 -38.99 -1.81 10.49
C MET A 142 -38.48 -1.09 9.23
N ALA A 143 -39.22 -0.10 8.71
CA ALA A 143 -38.81 0.72 7.56
C ALA A 143 -37.54 1.53 7.87
N LEU A 144 -37.45 2.12 9.07
CA LEU A 144 -36.25 2.84 9.50
C LEU A 144 -35.05 1.90 9.62
N ARG A 145 -35.19 0.72 10.25
CA ARG A 145 -34.09 -0.26 10.35
C ARG A 145 -33.62 -0.72 8.98
N PHE A 146 -34.56 -0.99 8.07
CA PHE A 146 -34.24 -1.40 6.70
C PHE A 146 -33.54 -0.27 5.93
N SER A 147 -34.02 0.97 6.04
CA SER A 147 -33.38 2.14 5.43
C SER A 147 -31.98 2.36 5.96
N LEU A 148 -31.76 2.29 7.28
CA LEU A 148 -30.42 2.42 7.88
C LEU A 148 -29.48 1.29 7.45
N MET A 149 -29.98 0.06 7.33
CA MET A 149 -29.20 -1.06 6.78
C MET A 149 -28.77 -0.78 5.33
N LEU A 150 -29.67 -0.25 4.50
CA LEU A 150 -29.33 0.09 3.11
C LEU A 150 -28.36 1.27 3.02
N VAL A 151 -28.52 2.27 3.88
CA VAL A 151 -27.53 3.36 4.00
C VAL A 151 -26.17 2.79 4.37
N PHE A 152 -26.11 1.86 5.33
CA PHE A 152 -24.85 1.19 5.69
C PHE A 152 -24.23 0.47 4.49
N VAL A 153 -24.98 -0.41 3.84
CA VAL A 153 -24.50 -1.18 2.69
C VAL A 153 -24.03 -0.26 1.55
N ARG A 154 -24.74 0.85 1.32
CA ARG A 154 -24.46 1.79 0.22
C ARG A 154 -23.26 2.70 0.48
N PHE A 155 -23.06 3.13 1.73
CA PHE A 155 -22.10 4.17 2.07
C PHE A 155 -20.93 3.71 2.94
N ALA A 156 -20.92 2.47 3.46
CA ALA A 156 -19.83 1.98 4.29
C ALA A 156 -18.48 2.06 3.57
N ILE A 157 -18.39 1.50 2.38
CA ILE A 157 -17.14 1.44 1.62
C ILE A 157 -16.70 2.85 1.15
N PRO A 158 -17.56 3.66 0.51
CA PRO A 158 -17.19 5.03 0.13
C PRO A 158 -16.72 5.89 1.30
N VAL A 159 -17.44 5.87 2.43
CA VAL A 159 -17.08 6.66 3.63
C VAL A 159 -15.74 6.20 4.18
N VAL A 160 -15.51 4.89 4.30
CA VAL A 160 -14.24 4.34 4.77
C VAL A 160 -13.07 4.79 3.89
N ILE A 161 -13.23 4.75 2.57
CA ILE A 161 -12.18 5.17 1.63
C ILE A 161 -11.89 6.67 1.76
N ILE A 162 -12.92 7.52 1.81
CA ILE A 162 -12.76 8.97 1.96
C ILE A 162 -12.06 9.31 3.27
N CYS A 163 -12.48 8.71 4.39
CA CYS A 163 -11.86 8.93 5.70
C CYS A 163 -10.42 8.44 5.74
N THR A 164 -10.14 7.27 5.15
CA THR A 164 -8.79 6.72 5.04
C THR A 164 -7.89 7.64 4.22
N ASN A 165 -8.37 8.11 3.07
CA ASN A 165 -7.60 9.02 2.22
C ASN A 165 -7.33 10.35 2.93
N PHE A 166 -8.30 10.87 3.69
CA PHE A 166 -8.11 12.10 4.47
C PHE A 166 -7.00 11.98 5.51
N LEU A 167 -7.00 10.90 6.32
CA LEU A 167 -5.90 10.67 7.27
C LEU A 167 -4.57 10.43 6.55
N PHE A 168 -4.60 9.67 5.46
CA PHE A 168 -3.43 9.40 4.65
C PHE A 168 -2.77 10.68 4.14
N SER A 169 -3.55 11.56 3.50
CA SER A 169 -3.04 12.83 2.97
C SER A 169 -2.57 13.79 4.06
N ALA A 170 -3.19 13.73 5.24
CA ALA A 170 -2.86 14.62 6.35
C ALA A 170 -1.56 14.23 7.09
N PHE A 171 -1.25 12.93 7.18
CA PHE A 171 -0.20 12.45 8.08
C PHE A 171 0.83 11.51 7.44
N LEU A 172 0.52 10.83 6.34
CA LEU A 172 1.32 9.71 5.84
C LEU A 172 1.87 9.93 4.43
N GLN A 173 1.32 10.88 3.68
CA GLN A 173 1.68 11.10 2.29
C GLN A 173 3.15 11.53 2.11
N GLU A 174 3.62 12.49 2.92
CA GLU A 174 4.99 13.01 2.84
C GLU A 174 6.03 11.93 3.16
N ASP A 175 5.79 11.15 4.21
CA ASP A 175 6.66 10.05 4.62
C ASP A 175 6.70 8.93 3.58
N GLN A 176 5.56 8.63 2.95
CA GLN A 176 5.49 7.62 1.88
C GLN A 176 6.25 8.07 0.64
N GLU A 177 6.02 9.29 0.16
CA GLU A 177 6.67 9.81 -1.04
C GLU A 177 8.20 9.87 -0.86
N SER A 178 8.67 10.32 0.31
CA SER A 178 10.09 10.36 0.65
C SER A 178 10.73 8.97 0.69
N ALA A 179 10.05 8.00 1.31
CA ALA A 179 10.56 6.63 1.42
C ALA A 179 10.55 5.89 0.08
N THR A 180 9.53 6.08 -0.77
CA THR A 180 9.49 5.48 -2.11
C THR A 180 10.56 6.09 -3.02
N ALA A 181 10.77 7.41 -2.99
CA ALA A 181 11.82 8.07 -3.77
C ALA A 181 13.23 7.59 -3.39
N ALA A 182 13.48 7.34 -2.09
CA ALA A 182 14.74 6.78 -1.63
C ALA A 182 14.99 5.35 -2.18
N LEU A 183 13.94 4.53 -2.25
CA LEU A 183 14.02 3.18 -2.82
C LEU A 183 14.23 3.18 -4.34
N GLU A 184 13.52 4.03 -5.08
CA GLU A 184 13.69 4.18 -6.53
C GLU A 184 15.12 4.64 -6.87
N GLY A 185 15.63 5.66 -6.17
CA GLY A 185 17.00 6.13 -6.36
C GLY A 185 18.06 5.08 -6.05
N THR A 186 17.76 4.13 -5.16
CA THR A 186 18.64 3.00 -4.86
C THR A 186 18.60 1.94 -5.97
N SER A 187 17.42 1.64 -6.52
CA SER A 187 17.26 0.69 -7.62
C SER A 187 18.05 1.11 -8.86
N VAL A 188 17.96 2.39 -9.26
CA VAL A 188 18.66 2.93 -10.45
C VAL A 188 20.18 2.83 -10.29
N LYS A 189 20.71 3.16 -9.10
CA LYS A 189 22.16 3.09 -8.83
C LYS A 189 22.71 1.66 -8.91
N ILE A 190 21.93 0.67 -8.45
CA ILE A 190 22.37 -0.74 -8.49
C ILE A 190 22.33 -1.27 -9.92
N GLU A 191 21.32 -0.87 -10.72
CA GLU A 191 21.24 -1.24 -12.14
C GLU A 191 22.42 -0.68 -12.95
N GLU A 192 22.79 0.59 -12.72
CA GLU A 192 23.94 1.23 -13.37
C GLU A 192 25.27 0.51 -13.04
N ILE A 193 25.48 0.13 -11.78
CA ILE A 193 26.67 -0.63 -11.34
C ILE A 193 26.75 -1.98 -12.04
N ASN A 194 25.62 -2.70 -12.17
CA ASN A 194 25.58 -4.00 -12.85
C ASN A 194 25.91 -3.86 -14.34
N THR A 195 25.33 -2.87 -15.03
CA THR A 195 25.59 -2.63 -16.46
C THR A 195 27.05 -2.27 -16.75
N ASN A 196 27.70 -1.53 -15.85
CA ASN A 196 29.11 -1.17 -16.00
C ASN A 196 30.06 -2.36 -15.78
N PHE A 197 29.67 -3.33 -14.94
CA PHE A 197 30.44 -4.55 -14.69
C PHE A 197 30.40 -5.54 -15.88
N ASP A 198 29.24 -5.71 -16.52
CA ASP A 198 29.08 -6.54 -17.73
C ASP A 198 29.82 -5.97 -18.95
N SER A 199 29.87 -4.64 -19.05
CA SER A 199 30.53 -3.92 -20.16
C SER A 199 32.06 -4.05 -20.13
N GLN A 200 32.66 -4.30 -18.97
CA GLN A 200 34.11 -4.40 -18.81
C GLN A 200 34.63 -5.84 -18.99
N THR A 201 33.77 -6.84 -18.87
CA THR A 201 34.13 -8.27 -19.01
C THR A 201 34.08 -8.75 -20.48
N SER A 202 33.35 -8.05 -21.35
CA SER A 202 33.09 -8.48 -22.73
C SER A 202 34.11 -7.99 -23.78
N ALA A 203 35.09 -7.15 -23.41
CA ALA A 203 35.99 -6.50 -24.37
C ALA A 203 37.30 -7.25 -24.69
N ASP A 204 37.68 -8.28 -23.92
CA ASP A 204 39.02 -8.90 -24.02
C ASP A 204 39.07 -10.24 -24.78
N SER A 205 37.97 -10.67 -25.40
CA SER A 205 37.83 -11.99 -26.04
C SER A 205 37.94 -11.95 -27.57
N ALA A 206 38.75 -11.08 -28.15
CA ALA A 206 39.03 -11.11 -29.59
C ALA A 206 40.39 -10.49 -29.94
N SER A 207 41.47 -11.26 -29.81
CA SER A 207 42.51 -11.43 -30.85
C SER A 207 43.82 -12.02 -30.29
N GLU A 208 44.41 -12.89 -31.11
CA GLU A 208 45.81 -13.29 -31.19
C GLU A 208 46.42 -14.24 -30.14
N SER A 209 46.76 -15.41 -30.68
CA SER A 209 47.50 -16.51 -30.10
C SER A 209 49.01 -16.25 -30.13
N ALA A 210 49.58 -15.78 -29.02
CA ALA A 210 50.96 -16.06 -28.60
C ALA A 210 51.14 -15.65 -27.12
N ASP A 211 51.85 -16.47 -26.35
CA ASP A 211 52.32 -16.22 -24.98
C ASP A 211 51.27 -16.12 -23.84
N ILE A 212 50.54 -17.22 -23.66
CA ILE A 212 49.70 -17.51 -22.47
C ILE A 212 50.46 -17.38 -21.12
N PRO A 213 51.72 -17.83 -20.95
CA PRO A 213 52.36 -17.83 -19.62
C PRO A 213 52.68 -16.43 -19.10
N SER A 214 53.10 -15.51 -19.97
CA SER A 214 53.40 -14.13 -19.60
C SER A 214 52.16 -13.25 -19.46
N ARG A 215 51.05 -13.58 -20.14
CA ARG A 215 49.76 -12.89 -19.96
C ARG A 215 49.12 -13.25 -18.63
N ILE A 216 49.12 -14.52 -18.23
CA ILE A 216 48.62 -14.94 -16.91
C ILE A 216 49.42 -14.28 -15.80
N LYS A 217 50.75 -14.22 -15.94
CA LYS A 217 51.60 -13.60 -14.93
C LYS A 217 51.43 -12.08 -14.85
N ARG A 218 51.22 -11.41 -15.99
CA ARG A 218 50.96 -9.97 -16.04
C ARG A 218 49.55 -9.63 -15.54
N SER A 219 48.52 -10.42 -15.89
CA SER A 219 47.15 -10.23 -15.40
C SER A 219 47.01 -10.55 -13.91
N THR A 220 47.70 -11.58 -13.39
CA THR A 220 47.74 -11.82 -11.94
C THR A 220 48.54 -10.75 -11.22
N GLN A 221 49.64 -10.24 -11.78
CA GLN A 221 50.40 -9.14 -11.19
C GLN A 221 49.58 -7.84 -11.17
N GLU A 222 48.87 -7.50 -12.26
CA GLU A 222 48.01 -6.33 -12.38
C GLU A 222 46.78 -6.44 -11.47
N TRP A 223 46.15 -7.62 -11.38
CA TRP A 223 45.07 -7.91 -10.43
C TRP A 223 45.57 -7.85 -8.98
N LEU A 224 46.73 -8.45 -8.66
CA LEU A 224 47.32 -8.39 -7.31
C LEU A 224 47.72 -6.97 -6.91
N SER A 225 48.25 -6.16 -7.84
CA SER A 225 48.54 -4.75 -7.56
C SER A 225 47.27 -3.93 -7.44
N GLY A 226 46.25 -4.17 -8.27
CA GLY A 226 44.96 -3.49 -8.19
C GLY A 226 44.21 -3.84 -6.90
N VAL A 227 44.25 -5.10 -6.47
CA VAL A 227 43.72 -5.58 -5.20
C VAL A 227 44.55 -5.09 -4.02
N GLY A 228 45.89 -5.04 -4.15
CA GLY A 228 46.80 -4.47 -3.17
C GLY A 228 46.59 -2.97 -2.96
N ASP A 229 46.32 -2.21 -4.03
CA ASP A 229 45.97 -0.78 -3.97
C ASP A 229 44.54 -0.59 -3.43
N TRP A 230 43.62 -1.50 -3.78
CA TRP A 230 42.25 -1.53 -3.23
C TRP A 230 42.27 -1.80 -1.72
N PHE A 231 43.10 -2.72 -1.22
CA PHE A 231 43.24 -2.96 0.22
C PHE A 231 44.14 -1.95 0.94
N GLY A 232 45.09 -1.34 0.24
CA GLY A 232 46.06 -0.37 0.80
C GLY A 232 45.54 1.06 0.90
N SER A 233 44.61 1.48 0.02
CA SER A 233 44.06 2.84 -0.02
C SER A 233 42.60 2.95 0.46
N ILE A 234 41.87 1.84 0.56
CA ILE A 234 40.50 1.82 1.08
C ILE A 234 40.55 1.28 2.50
N GLY A 235 40.27 2.15 3.47
CA GLY A 235 39.81 1.70 4.77
C GLY A 235 38.56 0.85 4.56
N VAL A 236 38.71 -0.46 4.53
CA VAL A 236 37.62 -1.45 4.40
C VAL A 236 36.54 -1.14 5.43
N SER A 237 36.93 -0.66 6.61
CA SER A 237 36.02 -0.14 7.63
C SER A 237 35.16 1.04 7.17
N ALA A 238 35.71 2.05 6.46
CA ALA A 238 34.95 3.25 6.05
C ALA A 238 33.93 2.98 4.94
N LYS A 239 34.25 2.11 3.96
CA LYS A 239 33.27 1.66 2.95
C LYS A 239 32.28 0.64 3.52
N MET A 240 32.70 -0.21 4.46
CA MET A 240 31.79 -1.11 5.19
C MET A 240 30.83 -0.32 6.08
N GLU A 241 31.29 0.77 6.72
CA GLU A 241 30.45 1.70 7.49
C GLU A 241 29.42 2.38 6.58
N GLN A 242 29.84 2.89 5.40
CA GLN A 242 28.92 3.49 4.43
C GLN A 242 27.91 2.50 3.84
N LEU A 243 28.32 1.26 3.54
CA LEU A 243 27.42 0.22 3.07
C LEU A 243 26.43 -0.19 4.17
N LYS A 244 26.88 -0.27 5.42
CA LYS A 244 26.04 -0.56 6.60
C LYS A 244 25.07 0.58 6.90
N GLU A 245 25.50 1.83 6.77
CA GLU A 245 24.66 3.02 6.95
C GLU A 245 23.59 3.11 5.87
N ASN A 246 23.95 2.87 4.60
CA ASN A 246 22.99 2.81 3.49
C ASN A 246 22.00 1.64 3.62
N ALA A 247 22.46 0.46 4.04
CA ALA A 247 21.61 -0.70 4.31
C ALA A 247 20.65 -0.47 5.50
N SER A 248 21.14 0.22 6.55
CA SER A 248 20.34 0.61 7.72
C SER A 248 19.28 1.65 7.34
N ALA A 249 19.62 2.63 6.50
CA ALA A 249 18.68 3.63 6.00
C ALA A 249 17.58 2.97 5.13
N ALA A 250 17.95 2.09 4.20
CA ALA A 250 17.01 1.34 3.37
C ALA A 250 16.06 0.48 4.23
N THR A 251 16.59 -0.19 5.26
CA THR A 251 15.81 -0.96 6.24
C THR A 251 14.77 -0.08 6.95
N SER A 252 15.17 1.10 7.42
CA SER A 252 14.26 2.04 8.10
C SER A 252 13.15 2.52 7.16
N HIS A 253 13.47 2.84 5.90
CA HIS A 253 12.49 3.27 4.91
C HIS A 253 11.49 2.16 4.55
N ILE A 254 11.97 0.92 4.40
CA ILE A 254 11.11 -0.25 4.13
C ILE A 254 10.14 -0.50 5.29
N VAL A 255 10.64 -0.48 6.53
CA VAL A 255 9.79 -0.68 7.71
C VAL A 255 8.75 0.43 7.83
N ASN A 256 9.13 1.69 7.58
CA ASN A 256 8.18 2.79 7.60
C ASN A 256 7.10 2.62 6.51
N LEU A 257 7.48 2.24 5.29
CA LEU A 257 6.53 1.94 4.22
C LEU A 257 5.59 0.79 4.58
N ILE A 258 6.09 -0.30 5.16
CA ILE A 258 5.25 -1.39 5.68
C ILE A 258 4.22 -0.82 6.66
N ALA A 259 4.67 -0.04 7.64
CA ALA A 259 3.78 0.54 8.66
C ALA A 259 2.71 1.43 8.04
N ILE A 260 3.10 2.34 7.13
CA ILE A 260 2.19 3.25 6.42
C ILE A 260 1.13 2.48 5.65
N PHE A 261 1.52 1.50 4.85
CA PHE A 261 0.58 0.73 4.02
C PHE A 261 -0.31 -0.18 4.85
N VAL A 262 0.20 -0.84 5.89
CA VAL A 262 -0.64 -1.65 6.81
C VAL A 262 -1.68 -0.76 7.49
N LEU A 263 -1.27 0.42 7.92
CA LEU A 263 -2.14 1.36 8.58
C LEU A 263 -3.20 1.91 7.61
N GLN A 264 -2.83 2.27 6.39
CA GLN A 264 -3.74 2.73 5.35
C GLN A 264 -4.71 1.64 4.86
N THR A 265 -4.25 0.41 4.66
CA THR A 265 -5.03 -0.63 3.95
C THR A 265 -5.75 -1.62 4.85
N ILE A 266 -5.36 -1.70 6.13
CA ILE A 266 -5.94 -2.63 7.11
C ILE A 266 -6.46 -1.86 8.32
N LEU A 267 -5.59 -1.13 9.02
CA LEU A 267 -5.94 -0.55 10.33
C LEU A 267 -7.03 0.52 10.21
N PHE A 268 -6.81 1.53 9.36
CA PHE A 268 -7.76 2.63 9.16
C PHE A 268 -9.11 2.14 8.65
N PRO A 269 -9.20 1.30 7.60
CA PRO A 269 -10.48 0.78 7.15
C PRO A 269 -11.28 0.05 8.24
N LEU A 270 -10.61 -0.78 9.06
CA LEU A 270 -11.27 -1.51 10.14
C LEU A 270 -11.77 -0.57 11.24
N VAL A 271 -10.95 0.40 11.67
CA VAL A 271 -11.33 1.39 12.68
C VAL A 271 -12.50 2.23 12.19
N PHE A 272 -12.46 2.71 10.95
CA PHE A 272 -13.55 3.54 10.40
C PHE A 272 -14.82 2.75 10.19
N LEU A 273 -14.74 1.49 9.74
CA LEU A 273 -15.90 0.62 9.63
C LEU A 273 -16.55 0.40 11.01
N TRP A 274 -15.74 0.17 12.05
CA TRP A 274 -16.24 0.01 13.41
C TRP A 274 -16.93 1.28 13.93
N ILE A 275 -16.31 2.45 13.75
CA ILE A 275 -16.90 3.75 14.12
C ILE A 275 -18.23 3.96 13.37
N PHE A 276 -18.28 3.66 12.08
CA PHE A 276 -19.48 3.83 11.27
C PHE A 276 -20.63 2.93 11.74
N VAL A 277 -20.34 1.66 12.07
CA VAL A 277 -21.32 0.74 12.66
C VAL A 277 -21.85 1.26 13.99
N GLU A 278 -20.96 1.76 14.86
CA GLU A 278 -21.36 2.26 16.18
C GLU A 278 -22.25 3.52 16.08
N ILE A 279 -21.94 4.44 15.15
CA ILE A 279 -22.78 5.61 14.87
C ILE A 279 -24.18 5.18 14.39
N LEU A 280 -24.26 4.23 13.45
CA LEU A 280 -25.55 3.78 12.92
C LEU A 280 -26.38 3.01 13.95
N LYS A 281 -25.73 2.19 14.78
CA LYS A 281 -26.39 1.49 15.88
C LYS A 281 -26.99 2.49 16.88
N ASN A 282 -26.23 3.52 17.26
CA ASN A 282 -26.70 4.56 18.16
C ASN A 282 -27.85 5.38 17.53
N ALA A 283 -27.77 5.70 16.24
CA ALA A 283 -28.85 6.35 15.52
C ALA A 283 -30.13 5.50 15.47
N ALA A 284 -30.00 4.19 15.24
CA ALA A 284 -31.13 3.25 15.27
C ALA A 284 -31.79 3.18 16.66
N THR A 285 -31.01 3.06 17.73
CA THR A 285 -31.56 2.98 19.10
C THR A 285 -32.23 4.28 19.54
N GLN A 286 -31.61 5.43 19.28
CA GLN A 286 -32.18 6.74 19.63
C GLN A 286 -33.48 7.02 18.86
N SER A 287 -33.51 6.71 17.56
CA SER A 287 -34.71 6.91 16.73
C SER A 287 -35.89 6.03 17.16
N ILE A 288 -35.62 4.77 17.55
CA ILE A 288 -36.64 3.85 18.08
C ILE A 288 -37.20 4.34 19.42
N SER A 289 -36.34 4.80 20.34
CA SER A 289 -36.78 5.30 21.66
C SER A 289 -37.73 6.50 21.54
N ARG A 290 -37.46 7.43 20.61
CA ARG A 290 -38.29 8.62 20.36
C ARG A 290 -39.65 8.31 19.71
N ILE A 291 -39.80 7.15 19.09
CA ILE A 291 -41.08 6.71 18.52
C ILE A 291 -41.96 6.08 19.62
N GLY A 292 -41.35 5.40 20.60
CA GLY A 292 -42.08 4.74 21.70
C GLY A 292 -42.55 5.66 22.83
N THR A 293 -41.95 6.84 23.02
CA THR A 293 -42.34 7.79 24.08
C THR A 293 -43.36 8.85 23.62
N GLY A 294 -43.83 8.77 22.38
CA GLY A 294 -44.75 9.74 21.76
C GLY A 294 -46.18 9.24 21.55
N SER A 295 -46.53 8.05 22.06
CA SER A 295 -47.89 7.50 22.05
C SER A 295 -48.59 7.72 23.38
#